data_AF-A0A9D1RGP8-F1
#
_entry.id   AF-A0A9D1RGP8-F1
#
_cell.length_a   1.000
_cell.length_b   1.000
_cell.length_c   1.000
_cell.angle_alpha   90.00
_cell.angle_beta   90.00
_cell.angle_gamma   90.00
#
_symmetry.space_group_name_H-M   'P 1'
#
loop_
_entity.id
_entity.type
_entity.pdbx_description
1 polymer ?
#
loop_
_entity_poly.entity_id
_entity_poly.type
_entity_poly.pdbx_seq_one_letter_code
_entity_poly.pdbx_strand_id
1 'polypeptide(L)'
;VLFFLPLDTDSIGAKVSVSTTNIPAYLNVCQFIENVVDVPIETIHYDKNEKVRLYPNKVRLKYRVAMQDYKTVKANNFSAYVICRPDKIRDGKKLKVFLSDIPDYVRVVSYEPMRVDYVISR
;
A
#
# COMPACT_ATOMS: atom_id res chain seq x y z
N VAL A 1 16.45 8.60 29.52
CA VAL A 1 16.45 9.24 30.85
C VAL A 1 17.12 10.60 30.67
N LEU A 2 16.38 11.70 30.78
CA LEU A 2 16.96 13.05 30.73
C LEU A 2 16.96 13.62 32.15
N PHE A 3 18.12 14.08 32.63
CA PHE A 3 18.25 14.83 33.88
C PHE A 3 18.29 16.33 33.57
N PHE A 4 17.53 17.12 34.32
CA PHE A 4 17.64 18.58 34.34
C PHE A 4 18.13 19.01 35.72
N LEU A 5 19.16 19.86 35.75
CA LEU A 5 19.56 20.59 36.96
C LEU A 5 18.73 21.87 37.04
N PRO A 6 18.01 22.12 38.14
CA PRO A 6 17.37 23.40 38.35
C PRO A 6 18.46 24.45 38.64
N LEU A 7 18.49 25.50 37.81
CA LEU A 7 19.29 26.70 38.08
C LEU A 7 18.47 27.63 38.96
N ASP A 8 18.97 27.89 40.16
CA ASP A 8 18.34 28.78 41.12
C ASP A 8 18.61 30.25 40.72
N THR A 9 17.57 31.06 40.61
CA THR A 9 17.63 32.41 40.00
C THR A 9 17.29 33.55 40.96
N ASP A 10 17.17 33.26 42.26
CA ASP A 10 16.73 34.22 43.28
C ASP A 10 17.69 35.39 43.54
N SER A 11 18.88 35.43 42.91
CA SER A 11 19.91 36.46 43.15
C SER A 11 20.28 37.34 41.95
N ILE A 12 19.55 37.28 40.82
CA ILE A 12 19.92 38.04 39.61
C ILE A 12 19.02 39.26 39.46
N GLY A 13 19.57 40.44 39.76
CA GLY A 13 18.91 41.74 39.65
C GLY A 13 18.29 42.02 38.29
N ALA A 14 17.21 42.81 38.30
CA ALA A 14 16.30 43.08 37.20
C ALA A 14 16.95 43.66 35.93
N LYS A 15 17.57 42.80 35.10
CA LYS A 15 17.80 43.06 33.66
C LYS A 15 18.25 41.81 32.89
N VAL A 16 17.60 40.66 33.11
CA VAL A 16 17.89 39.44 32.34
C VAL A 16 16.92 39.33 31.17
N SER A 17 17.41 39.59 29.96
CA SER A 17 16.70 39.33 28.71
C SER A 17 16.90 37.85 28.35
N VAL A 18 15.97 36.98 28.74
CA VAL A 18 15.97 35.58 28.34
C VAL A 18 15.54 35.48 26.88
N SER A 19 16.49 35.26 25.98
CA SER A 19 16.21 34.86 24.61
C SER A 19 16.16 33.33 24.56
N THR A 20 14.96 32.78 24.49
CA THR A 20 14.76 31.32 24.34
C THR A 20 15.17 30.92 22.93
N THR A 21 16.44 30.54 22.76
CA THR A 21 17.03 30.19 21.45
C THR A 21 16.67 28.77 20.99
N ASN A 22 16.17 27.90 21.87
CA ASN A 22 15.80 26.52 21.53
C ASN A 22 14.33 26.23 21.81
N ILE A 23 13.62 25.83 20.75
CA ILE A 23 12.25 25.33 20.81
C ILE A 23 12.33 23.79 20.62
N PRO A 24 11.78 22.97 21.54
CA PRO A 24 11.77 21.53 21.35
C PRO A 24 10.90 21.17 20.14
N ALA A 25 11.53 20.64 19.08
CA ALA A 25 10.85 20.11 17.92
C ALA A 25 10.65 18.60 18.10
N TYR A 26 9.39 18.15 18.06
CA TYR A 26 9.05 16.73 18.14
C TYR A 26 8.87 16.18 16.73
N LEU A 27 9.83 15.37 16.27
CA LEU A 27 9.72 14.64 15.01
C LEU A 27 9.21 13.23 15.28
N ASN A 28 7.99 12.92 14.87
CA ASN A 28 7.47 11.56 14.88
C ASN A 28 8.08 10.79 13.71
N VAL A 29 9.06 9.94 14.00
CA VAL A 29 9.67 9.06 13.00
C VAL A 29 8.84 7.77 12.90
N CYS A 30 8.24 7.53 11.74
CA CYS A 30 7.50 6.29 11.46
C CYS A 30 8.37 5.32 10.65
N GLN A 31 8.54 4.10 11.15
CA GLN A 31 9.19 3.02 10.42
C GLN A 31 8.22 2.44 9.38
N PHE A 32 8.68 2.29 8.13
CA PHE A 32 7.94 1.61 7.07
C PHE A 32 8.52 0.23 6.82
N ILE A 33 7.65 -0.74 6.52
CA ILE A 33 8.02 -2.10 6.15
C ILE A 33 7.48 -2.46 4.77
N GLU A 34 8.13 -3.41 4.11
CA GLU A 34 7.62 -4.04 2.89
C GLU A 34 7.03 -5.40 3.21
N ASN A 35 5.85 -5.70 2.66
CA ASN A 35 5.18 -6.97 2.86
C ASN A 35 4.48 -7.42 1.57
N VAL A 36 3.96 -8.64 1.59
CA VAL A 36 3.35 -9.30 0.45
C VAL A 36 1.95 -9.81 0.81
N VAL A 37 1.01 -9.68 -0.12
CA VAL A 37 -0.34 -10.23 0.01
C VAL A 37 -0.77 -10.87 -1.31
N ASP A 38 -1.41 -12.03 -1.25
CA ASP A 38 -1.98 -12.69 -2.41
C ASP A 38 -3.43 -12.24 -2.61
N VAL A 39 -3.71 -11.59 -3.73
CA VAL A 39 -5.02 -11.02 -4.07
C VAL A 39 -5.66 -11.86 -5.17
N PRO A 40 -6.92 -12.32 -5.01
CA PRO A 40 -7.63 -13.05 -6.06
C PRO A 40 -7.90 -12.14 -7.27
N ILE A 41 -7.82 -12.70 -8.48
CA ILE A 41 -8.06 -11.97 -9.72
C ILE A 41 -9.51 -12.19 -10.15
N GLU A 42 -10.27 -11.10 -10.25
CA GLU A 42 -11.63 -11.09 -10.75
C GLU A 42 -11.68 -10.90 -12.28
N THR A 43 -12.75 -11.38 -12.90
CA THR A 43 -12.94 -11.33 -14.36
C THR A 43 -14.11 -10.42 -14.69
N ILE A 44 -13.84 -9.34 -15.43
CA ILE A 44 -14.86 -8.43 -15.94
C ILE A 44 -15.20 -8.84 -17.37
N HIS A 45 -16.40 -9.38 -17.55
CA HIS A 45 -16.89 -9.87 -18.84
C HIS A 45 -17.79 -8.83 -19.52
N TYR A 46 -17.69 -8.70 -20.84
CA TYR A 46 -18.62 -7.91 -21.65
C TYR A 46 -19.80 -8.75 -22.18
N ASP A 47 -19.59 -10.04 -22.39
CA ASP A 47 -20.63 -10.99 -22.81
C ASP A 47 -20.84 -12.04 -21.70
N LYS A 48 -22.10 -12.42 -21.46
CA LYS A 48 -22.48 -13.32 -20.35
C LYS A 48 -22.27 -14.81 -20.66
N ASN A 49 -22.05 -15.16 -21.93
CA ASN A 49 -22.04 -16.56 -22.38
C ASN A 49 -20.66 -17.23 -22.38
N GLU A 50 -19.58 -16.51 -22.12
CA GLU A 50 -18.22 -17.08 -22.10
C GLU A 50 -17.72 -17.24 -20.67
N LYS A 51 -17.34 -18.46 -20.28
CA LYS A 51 -16.68 -18.72 -18.99
C LYS A 51 -15.18 -18.66 -19.18
N VAL A 52 -14.54 -17.64 -18.61
CA VAL A 52 -13.08 -17.49 -18.65
C VAL A 52 -12.48 -17.92 -17.31
N ARG A 53 -11.55 -18.88 -17.36
CA ARG A 53 -10.72 -19.28 -16.21
C ARG A 53 -9.32 -18.74 -16.37
N LEU A 54 -8.78 -18.14 -15.31
CA LEU A 54 -7.45 -17.53 -15.30
C LEU A 54 -6.41 -18.43 -14.64
N TYR A 55 -5.20 -18.40 -15.18
CA TYR A 55 -4.05 -19.12 -14.66
C TYR A 55 -2.81 -18.21 -14.67
N PRO A 56 -2.24 -17.87 -13.50
CA PRO A 56 -2.79 -18.08 -12.15
C PRO A 56 -4.07 -17.25 -11.88
N ASN A 57 -4.83 -17.64 -10.85
CA ASN A 57 -6.05 -16.94 -10.41
C ASN A 57 -5.82 -15.95 -9.26
N LYS A 58 -4.56 -15.77 -8.85
CA LYS A 58 -4.14 -14.83 -7.81
C LYS A 58 -2.91 -14.07 -8.30
N VAL A 59 -2.78 -12.84 -7.81
CA VAL A 59 -1.61 -12.00 -8.02
C VAL A 59 -0.94 -11.75 -6.68
N ARG A 60 0.39 -11.85 -6.66
CA ARG A 60 1.20 -11.54 -5.50
C ARG A 60 1.52 -10.05 -5.51
N LEU A 61 0.95 -9.30 -4.59
CA LEU A 61 1.12 -7.86 -4.44
C LEU A 61 2.15 -7.55 -3.36
N LYS A 62 3.25 -6.88 -3.72
CA LYS A 62 4.21 -6.32 -2.80
C LYS A 62 3.87 -4.87 -2.51
N TYR A 63 3.76 -4.52 -1.23
CA TYR A 63 3.37 -3.18 -0.80
C TYR A 63 4.23 -2.71 0.38
N ARG A 64 4.24 -1.40 0.59
CA ARG A 64 4.91 -0.72 1.69
C ARG A 64 3.86 -0.02 2.55
N VAL A 65 3.98 -0.18 3.86
CA VAL A 65 3.04 0.36 4.86
C VAL A 65 3.81 0.78 6.13
N ALA A 66 3.26 1.72 6.89
CA ALA A 66 3.79 2.05 8.22
C ALA A 66 3.69 0.81 9.13
N MET A 67 4.71 0.58 9.95
CA MET A 67 4.80 -0.61 10.81
C MET A 67 3.62 -0.73 11.78
N GLN A 68 3.07 0.40 12.22
CA GLN A 68 1.90 0.46 13.11
C GLN A 68 0.63 -0.05 12.42
N ASP A 69 0.49 0.22 11.13
CA ASP A 69 -0.69 -0.12 10.32
C ASP A 69 -0.56 -1.47 9.61
N TYR A 70 0.56 -2.18 9.74
CA TYR A 70 0.76 -3.42 8.97
C TYR A 70 -0.34 -4.47 9.22
N LYS A 71 -0.86 -4.54 10.45
CA LYS A 71 -1.87 -5.53 10.84
C LYS A 71 -3.27 -5.23 10.27
N THR A 72 -3.50 -4.02 9.77
CA THR A 72 -4.81 -3.62 9.23
C THR A 72 -4.96 -3.99 7.75
N VAL A 73 -3.84 -4.18 7.04
CA VAL A 73 -3.83 -4.51 5.62
C VAL A 73 -4.30 -5.95 5.39
N LYS A 74 -5.39 -6.11 4.62
CA LYS A 74 -5.96 -7.40 4.21
C LYS A 74 -6.01 -7.51 2.69
N ALA A 75 -6.06 -8.74 2.19
CA ALA A 75 -6.18 -8.99 0.74
C ALA A 75 -7.41 -8.30 0.13
N ASN A 76 -8.53 -8.27 0.84
CA ASN A 76 -9.78 -7.63 0.39
C ASN A 76 -9.71 -6.09 0.37
N ASN A 77 -8.61 -5.49 0.83
CA ASN A 77 -8.37 -4.06 0.64
C ASN A 77 -7.75 -3.77 -0.72
N PHE A 78 -7.54 -4.77 -1.58
CA PHE A 78 -7.06 -4.58 -2.93
C PHE A 78 -7.97 -5.35 -3.88
N SER A 79 -8.24 -4.75 -5.04
CA SER A 79 -8.97 -5.40 -6.11
C SER A 79 -8.02 -5.67 -7.26
N ALA A 80 -7.90 -6.92 -7.68
CA ALA A 80 -7.18 -7.29 -8.89
C ALA A 80 -8.17 -7.81 -9.92
N TYR A 81 -8.14 -7.29 -11.15
CA TYR A 81 -9.07 -7.71 -12.18
C TYR A 81 -8.44 -7.77 -13.57
N VAL A 82 -9.06 -8.57 -14.44
CA VAL A 82 -8.77 -8.60 -15.88
C VAL A 82 -10.01 -8.24 -16.67
N ILE A 83 -9.78 -7.63 -17.82
CA ILE A 83 -10.85 -7.20 -18.72
C ILE A 83 -10.94 -8.20 -19.88
N CYS A 84 -12.03 -8.97 -19.90
CA CYS A 84 -12.31 -10.00 -20.90
C CYS A 84 -13.14 -9.40 -22.04
N ARG A 85 -12.48 -8.86 -23.07
CA ARG A 85 -13.15 -8.38 -24.29
C ARG A 85 -13.03 -9.38 -25.44
N PRO A 86 -14.07 -9.57 -26.27
CA PRO A 86 -14.06 -10.54 -27.37
C PRO A 86 -12.93 -10.32 -28.39
N ASP A 87 -12.55 -9.07 -28.66
CA ASP A 87 -11.46 -8.71 -29.58
C ASP A 87 -10.09 -9.12 -29.02
N LYS A 88 -9.85 -8.88 -27.72
CA LYS A 88 -8.57 -9.19 -27.05
C LYS A 88 -8.37 -10.68 -26.80
N ILE A 89 -9.46 -11.39 -26.57
CA ILE A 89 -9.48 -12.83 -26.30
C ILE A 89 -9.20 -13.65 -27.57
N ARG A 90 -9.57 -13.14 -28.76
CA ARG A 90 -9.33 -13.83 -30.04
C ARG A 90 -7.87 -13.77 -30.50
N ASP A 91 -7.11 -12.80 -30.02
CA ASP A 91 -5.69 -12.62 -30.33
C ASP A 91 -4.77 -13.68 -29.67
N GLY A 92 -5.29 -14.53 -28.77
CA GLY A 92 -4.51 -15.56 -28.06
C GLY A 92 -3.42 -15.00 -27.14
N LYS A 93 -3.49 -13.71 -26.78
CA LYS A 93 -2.49 -13.02 -25.95
C LYS A 93 -2.90 -13.03 -24.48
N LYS A 94 -1.92 -13.19 -23.58
CA LYS A 94 -2.12 -13.10 -22.12
C LYS A 94 -2.89 -11.83 -21.72
N LEU A 95 -3.81 -11.97 -20.76
CA LEU A 95 -4.61 -10.86 -20.25
C LEU A 95 -3.81 -10.04 -19.24
N LYS A 96 -3.86 -8.70 -19.36
CA LYS A 96 -3.22 -7.79 -18.40
C LYS A 96 -4.05 -7.72 -17.11
N VAL A 97 -3.36 -7.82 -15.98
CA VAL A 97 -3.94 -7.63 -14.64
C VAL A 97 -3.88 -6.15 -14.27
N PHE A 98 -5.02 -5.63 -13.81
CA PHE A 98 -5.20 -4.28 -13.29
C PHE A 98 -5.44 -4.34 -11.78
N LEU A 99 -4.99 -3.30 -11.07
CA LEU A 99 -5.23 -3.13 -9.65
C LEU A 99 -6.11 -1.90 -9.41
N SER A 100 -7.05 -2.00 -8.48
CA SER A 100 -7.88 -0.89 -7.97
C SER A 100 -8.08 -1.00 -6.45
N ASP A 101 -8.76 0.01 -5.90
CA ASP A 101 -9.17 0.10 -4.49
C ASP A 101 -8.01 0.08 -3.48
N ILE A 102 -6.84 0.56 -3.89
CA ILE A 102 -5.64 0.62 -3.05
C ILE A 102 -5.86 1.64 -1.92
N PRO A 103 -5.68 1.26 -0.64
CA PRO A 103 -5.84 2.19 0.47
C PRO A 103 -4.75 3.27 0.50
N ASP A 104 -5.11 4.48 0.89
CA ASP A 104 -4.19 5.64 0.87
C ASP A 104 -2.96 5.49 1.78
N TYR A 105 -3.08 4.71 2.86
CA TYR A 105 -2.00 4.42 3.80
C TYR A 105 -1.05 3.31 3.33
N VAL A 106 -1.30 2.75 2.14
CA VAL A 106 -0.49 1.70 1.52
C VAL A 106 0.08 2.19 0.19
N ARG A 107 1.36 1.90 -0.04
CA ARG A 107 2.00 2.15 -1.34
C ARG A 107 2.35 0.83 -2.02
N VAL A 108 1.76 0.57 -3.18
CA VAL A 108 2.12 -0.60 -3.99
C VAL A 108 3.54 -0.43 -4.53
N VAL A 109 4.38 -1.43 -4.32
CA VAL A 109 5.76 -1.49 -4.80
C VAL A 109 5.82 -2.22 -6.13
N SER A 110 5.23 -3.42 -6.19
CA SER A 110 5.17 -4.24 -7.40
C SER A 110 4.11 -5.33 -7.26
N TYR A 111 3.74 -5.96 -8.36
CA TYR A 111 2.87 -7.13 -8.34
C TYR A 111 3.19 -8.09 -9.47
N GLU A 112 3.09 -9.39 -9.19
CA GLU A 112 3.35 -10.44 -10.17
C GLU A 112 2.34 -11.59 -10.08
N PRO A 113 1.88 -12.13 -11.22
CA PRO A 113 2.24 -11.71 -12.58
C PRO A 113 1.41 -10.50 -13.07
N MET A 114 1.99 -9.68 -13.95
CA MET A 114 1.25 -8.57 -14.60
C MET A 114 0.37 -9.05 -15.77
N ARG A 115 0.61 -10.27 -16.25
CA ARG A 115 -0.16 -10.90 -17.33
C ARG A 115 -0.45 -12.35 -16.98
N VAL A 116 -1.69 -12.78 -17.19
CA VAL A 116 -2.15 -14.14 -16.89
C VAL A 116 -2.62 -14.85 -18.14
N ASP A 117 -2.42 -16.17 -18.15
CA ASP A 117 -3.00 -17.05 -19.15
C ASP A 117 -4.48 -17.29 -18.83
N TYR A 118 -5.25 -17.66 -19.84
CA TYR A 118 -6.69 -17.90 -19.69
C TYR A 118 -7.15 -19.08 -20.54
N VAL A 119 -8.22 -19.72 -20.09
CA VAL A 119 -8.92 -20.79 -20.79
C VAL A 119 -10.38 -20.38 -20.90
N ILE A 120 -10.92 -20.42 -22.13
CA ILE A 120 -12.33 -20.15 -22.41
C ILE A 120 -13.06 -21.48 -22.48
N SER A 121 -14.22 -21.57 -21.84
CA SER A 121 -15.16 -22.67 -22.00
C SER A 121 -16.52 -22.13 -22.44
N ARG A 122 -17.14 -22.79 -23.41
CA ARG A 122 -18.53 -22.57 -23.83
C ARG A 122 -19.47 -23.50 -23.08
#